data_AF-A0A8H5GAN2-F1
#
_entry.id   AF-A0A8H5GAN2-F1
#
_cell.length_a   1.000
_cell.length_b   1.000
_cell.length_c   1.000
_cell.angle_alpha   90.00
_cell.angle_beta   90.00
_cell.angle_gamma   90.00
#
_symmetry.space_group_name_H-M   'P 1'
#
loop_
_entity.id
_entity.type
_entity.pdbx_description
1 polymer ?
#
loop_
_entity_poly.entity_id
_entity_poly.type
_entity_poly.pdbx_seq_one_letter_code
_entity_poly.pdbx_strand_id
1 'polypeptide(L)'
;MSLKQESRPRILITGGYGFIGSHIVARLSVMKVGSIRVADLSESAHSRLPEHEFMLGNLCDEAFCRKVVRDIDVVIHTAANMGGMGCIRDENDFVIYKENHTITMNLLEACVEAGMKDFLYASSACAYPNNLQSDSTSDVSLRESDITFPPDPQGLYGLEKLNSEALLHNLPSRMNIHIVRFHNVFGPNGAWHNGREKAPAAMLRKAYAWKFLGDSSVPFEIWGTGDQRRSFLYIDDAVEGVVQSLQSGEKGPFNIGSDHSVSIKELADIALRHAGVDPSSVPFIFDLTKPVGVASRNSNNDKSSSELGWIPKTSLEEGMRRTGIWVEEEMQRILGACKDEEQKRSILMKWMSSDLVDMALEKNIVFAILLPVSSRGLGVETCLSNLRQLAQSLGETTWRDTHSLGGTRFRVKVYLVLDRDDEALYLEGTYNKARDALNDGEILDVVTLVRDDSNTPLCSLWRDCARKAWEDGCHYMLLLAEDVMFHDEGWMRKTHHQYKQFSAKHGVPLGFGCVSLTDISSSDMPTIPIIHRTHLDIFQGQVIPQGFTELYLFNLYQEYFCSAMIPSRISNTVGYQKLDLLDWTSSTVEDRGRKIEEWLRARSCQVLRRRLN
;
A
#
# COMPACT_ATOMS: atom_id res chain seq x y z
N MET A 1 13.73 49.69 20.78
CA MET A 1 12.66 48.74 20.43
C MET A 1 13.15 47.89 19.28
N SER A 2 13.62 46.67 19.58
CA SER A 2 14.01 45.70 18.56
C SER A 2 12.74 45.16 17.90
N LEU A 3 12.56 45.43 16.61
CA LEU A 3 11.53 44.77 15.81
C LEU A 3 11.77 43.26 15.92
N LYS A 4 10.84 42.52 16.53
CA LYS A 4 10.84 41.05 16.48
C LYS A 4 10.73 40.69 15.00
N GLN A 5 11.80 40.13 14.45
CA GLN A 5 11.78 39.43 13.19
C GLN A 5 10.69 38.36 13.33
N GLU A 6 9.54 38.51 12.66
CA GLU A 6 8.50 37.49 12.68
C GLU A 6 9.14 36.17 12.24
N SER A 7 9.15 35.17 13.12
CA SER A 7 9.68 33.85 12.81
C SER A 7 8.85 33.29 11.66
N ARG A 8 9.50 32.91 10.57
CA ARG A 8 8.82 32.28 9.44
C ARG A 8 8.05 31.03 9.92
N PRO A 9 6.82 30.79 9.42
CA PRO A 9 6.00 29.67 9.87
C PRO A 9 6.66 28.31 9.58
N ARG A 10 6.39 27.35 10.45
CA ARG A 10 6.70 25.93 10.25
C ARG A 10 5.45 25.22 9.74
N ILE A 11 5.53 24.68 8.52
CA ILE A 11 4.37 24.14 7.80
C ILE A 11 4.49 22.63 7.73
N LEU A 12 3.48 21.91 8.23
CA LEU A 12 3.35 20.47 8.05
C LEU A 12 2.47 20.17 6.83
N ILE A 13 2.98 19.38 5.90
CA ILE A 13 2.20 18.83 4.78
C ILE A 13 2.12 17.31 4.98
N THR A 14 0.94 16.82 5.31
CA THR A 14 0.73 15.37 5.32
C THR A 14 0.39 14.88 3.93
N GLY A 15 0.89 13.71 3.53
CA GLY A 15 0.76 13.23 2.15
C GLY A 15 1.66 14.02 1.18
N GLY A 16 2.73 14.64 1.69
CA GLY A 16 3.63 15.51 0.91
C GLY A 16 4.48 14.76 -0.12
N TYR A 17 4.57 13.43 -0.05
CA TYR A 17 5.13 12.60 -1.12
C TYR A 17 4.05 12.09 -2.10
N GLY A 18 2.77 12.29 -1.78
CA GLY A 18 1.66 12.08 -2.70
C GLY A 18 1.58 13.13 -3.81
N PHE A 19 0.63 12.94 -4.73
CA PHE A 19 0.48 13.78 -5.91
C PHE A 19 0.26 15.26 -5.57
N ILE A 20 -0.85 15.62 -4.91
CA ILE A 20 -1.15 17.04 -4.62
C ILE A 20 -0.15 17.62 -3.60
N GLY A 21 0.14 16.89 -2.53
CA GLY A 21 1.04 17.34 -1.47
C GLY A 21 2.45 17.70 -1.98
N SER A 22 3.02 16.91 -2.90
CA SER A 22 4.35 17.19 -3.46
C SER A 22 4.41 18.47 -4.27
N HIS A 23 3.36 18.78 -5.02
CA HIS A 23 3.26 20.04 -5.76
C HIS A 23 3.05 21.24 -4.81
N ILE A 24 2.32 21.07 -3.71
CA ILE A 24 2.22 22.09 -2.66
C ILE A 24 3.58 22.34 -2.02
N VAL A 25 4.33 21.29 -1.66
CA VAL A 25 5.71 21.42 -1.13
C VAL A 25 6.55 22.26 -2.10
N ALA A 26 6.57 21.88 -3.39
CA ALA A 26 7.35 22.58 -4.42
C ALA A 26 6.96 24.07 -4.53
N ARG A 27 5.66 24.36 -4.56
CA ARG A 27 5.15 25.74 -4.65
C ARG A 27 5.55 26.59 -3.43
N LEU A 28 5.36 26.05 -2.23
CA LEU A 28 5.68 26.77 -0.99
C LEU A 28 7.19 27.00 -0.84
N SER A 29 8.03 26.06 -1.27
CA SER A 29 9.48 26.25 -1.32
C SER A 29 9.89 27.39 -2.26
N VAL A 30 9.27 27.49 -3.46
CA VAL A 30 9.52 28.59 -4.40
C VAL A 30 9.10 29.94 -3.79
N MET A 31 7.98 29.97 -3.06
CA MET A 31 7.49 31.18 -2.39
C MET A 31 8.31 31.56 -1.14
N LYS A 32 9.17 30.65 -0.63
CA LYS A 32 10.00 30.86 0.57
C LYS A 32 9.19 31.21 1.83
N VAL A 33 7.99 30.61 1.96
CA VAL A 33 7.03 30.91 3.04
C VAL A 33 7.53 30.53 4.43
N GLY A 34 8.42 29.54 4.54
CA GLY A 34 8.88 29.02 5.83
C GLY A 34 9.59 27.69 5.72
N SER A 35 9.79 27.01 6.85
CA SER A 35 10.33 25.65 6.85
C SER A 35 9.19 24.65 6.65
N ILE A 36 9.47 23.62 5.86
CA ILE A 36 8.48 22.61 5.49
C ILE A 36 8.84 21.29 6.17
N ARG A 37 7.85 20.68 6.80
CA ARG A 37 7.86 19.30 7.28
C ARG A 37 6.89 18.48 6.44
N VAL A 38 7.33 17.33 5.95
CA VAL A 38 6.50 16.37 5.23
C VAL A 38 6.29 15.14 6.11
N ALA A 39 5.06 14.67 6.18
CA ALA A 39 4.74 13.38 6.79
C ALA A 39 4.03 12.45 5.82
N ASP A 40 4.58 11.26 5.65
CA ASP A 40 4.07 10.28 4.69
C ASP A 40 4.50 8.85 5.10
N LEU A 41 3.80 7.86 4.53
CA LEU A 41 4.07 6.43 4.76
C LEU A 41 5.30 5.92 3.99
N SER A 42 5.71 6.65 2.96
CA SER A 42 6.86 6.32 2.11
C SER A 42 7.34 7.54 1.35
N GLU A 43 8.61 7.54 0.98
CA GLU A 43 9.11 8.45 -0.06
C GLU A 43 8.56 8.01 -1.43
N SER A 44 8.16 8.98 -2.25
CA SER A 44 7.79 8.72 -3.65
C SER A 44 9.03 8.82 -4.54
N ALA A 45 9.18 7.86 -5.46
CA ALA A 45 10.25 7.89 -6.46
C ALA A 45 10.07 9.00 -7.52
N HIS A 46 8.87 9.57 -7.65
CA HIS A 46 8.52 10.48 -8.74
C HIS A 46 8.77 11.96 -8.40
N SER A 47 9.00 12.29 -7.13
CA SER A 47 9.17 13.67 -6.68
C SER A 47 10.50 13.87 -5.96
N ARG A 48 11.46 14.51 -6.64
CA ARG A 48 12.58 15.18 -5.95
C ARG A 48 12.03 16.43 -5.29
N LEU A 49 11.64 16.29 -4.03
CA LEU A 49 11.16 17.42 -3.25
C LEU A 49 12.34 18.37 -2.93
N PRO A 50 12.08 19.70 -2.86
CA PRO A 50 13.02 20.67 -2.29
C PRO A 50 13.39 20.35 -0.83
N GLU A 51 14.27 21.16 -0.22
CA GLU A 51 14.67 21.00 1.18
C GLU A 51 13.47 21.02 2.14
N HIS A 52 13.32 19.96 2.94
CA HIS A 52 12.26 19.78 3.93
C HIS A 52 12.70 18.79 5.02
N GLU A 53 12.03 18.84 6.18
CA GLU A 53 12.12 17.80 7.20
C GLU A 53 11.17 16.65 6.85
N PHE A 54 11.68 15.43 6.68
CA PHE A 54 10.82 14.27 6.42
C PHE A 54 10.57 13.45 7.69
N MET A 55 9.29 13.21 7.98
CA MET A 55 8.82 12.31 9.02
C MET A 55 8.14 11.10 8.40
N LEU A 56 8.90 9.99 8.27
CA LEU A 56 8.37 8.71 7.83
C LEU A 56 7.53 8.08 8.95
N GLY A 57 6.23 7.88 8.71
CA GLY A 57 5.36 7.24 9.69
C GLY A 57 3.89 7.21 9.28
N ASN A 58 3.08 6.57 10.12
CA ASN A 58 1.68 6.29 9.86
C ASN A 58 0.79 7.24 10.65
N LEU A 59 -0.04 8.03 9.97
CA LEU A 59 -0.96 8.98 10.62
C LEU A 59 -2.16 8.30 11.29
N CYS A 60 -2.36 7.00 11.08
CA CYS A 60 -3.25 6.20 11.93
C CYS A 60 -2.68 5.94 13.32
N ASP A 61 -1.40 6.25 13.57
CA ASP A 61 -0.76 6.17 14.89
C ASP A 61 -0.84 7.54 15.59
N GLU A 62 -1.62 7.60 16.65
CA GLU A 62 -1.84 8.79 17.47
C GLU A 62 -0.53 9.38 18.04
N ALA A 63 0.42 8.53 18.44
CA ALA A 63 1.71 8.97 18.95
C ALA A 63 2.57 9.61 17.84
N PHE A 64 2.46 9.09 16.62
CA PHE A 64 3.10 9.70 15.46
C PHE A 64 2.46 11.05 15.11
N CYS A 65 1.13 11.16 15.16
CA CYS A 65 0.41 12.43 14.99
C CYS A 65 0.85 13.49 16.02
N ARG A 66 0.95 13.13 17.31
CA ARG A 66 1.51 14.04 18.33
C ARG A 66 2.95 14.44 18.09
N LYS A 67 3.77 13.54 17.55
CA LYS A 67 5.18 13.82 17.24
C LYS A 67 5.30 14.79 16.05
N VAL A 68 4.52 14.57 15.00
CA VAL A 68 4.64 15.31 13.73
C VAL A 68 4.16 16.76 13.83
N VAL A 69 3.19 17.04 14.70
CA VAL A 69 2.66 18.41 14.89
C VAL A 69 3.50 19.28 15.84
N ARG A 70 4.54 18.73 16.49
CA ARG A 70 5.38 19.50 17.43
C ARG A 70 6.04 20.67 16.73
N ASP A 71 5.88 21.86 17.31
CA ASP A 71 6.42 23.12 16.82
C ASP A 71 5.99 23.43 15.37
N ILE A 72 4.75 23.11 15.00
CA ILE A 72 4.14 23.44 13.70
C ILE A 72 3.13 24.56 13.90
N ASP A 73 3.12 25.51 12.97
CA ASP A 73 2.20 26.66 12.96
C ASP A 73 0.99 26.43 12.04
N VAL A 74 1.22 25.73 10.92
CA VAL A 74 0.22 25.50 9.86
C VAL A 74 0.24 24.03 9.43
N VAL A 75 -0.93 23.40 9.37
CA VAL A 75 -1.09 22.05 8.81
C VAL A 75 -1.85 22.12 7.48
N ILE A 76 -1.29 21.50 6.45
CA ILE A 76 -1.94 21.24 5.16
C ILE A 76 -2.15 19.74 5.06
N HIS A 77 -3.37 19.30 5.36
CA HIS A 77 -3.74 17.90 5.45
C HIS A 77 -4.18 17.35 4.09
N THR A 78 -3.27 16.70 3.36
CA THR A 78 -3.56 16.05 2.06
C THR A 78 -3.44 14.52 2.08
N ALA A 79 -2.97 13.95 3.19
CA ALA A 79 -2.86 12.50 3.36
C ALA A 79 -4.24 11.84 3.38
N ALA A 80 -4.47 10.90 2.47
CA ALA A 80 -5.63 10.04 2.44
C ALA A 80 -5.30 8.78 1.63
N ASN A 81 -5.97 7.68 1.94
CA ASN A 81 -6.06 6.56 1.02
C ASN A 81 -7.03 6.94 -0.10
N MET A 82 -6.48 7.06 -1.32
CA MET A 82 -7.15 7.68 -2.46
C MET A 82 -6.80 6.96 -3.77
N GLY A 83 -7.68 7.11 -4.76
CA GLY A 83 -7.47 6.70 -6.15
C GLY A 83 -8.62 7.15 -7.06
N GLY A 84 -8.61 6.69 -8.31
CA GLY A 84 -9.78 6.77 -9.20
C GLY A 84 -10.83 5.70 -8.90
N MET A 85 -11.77 5.48 -9.82
CA MET A 85 -12.84 4.47 -9.68
C MET A 85 -12.33 3.03 -9.59
N GLY A 86 -11.08 2.76 -10.02
CA GLY A 86 -10.44 1.46 -9.79
C GLY A 86 -10.16 1.18 -8.31
N CYS A 87 -10.15 2.21 -7.47
CA CYS A 87 -9.86 2.15 -6.04
C CYS A 87 -11.05 2.59 -5.17
N ILE A 88 -11.74 3.68 -5.53
CA ILE A 88 -12.89 4.20 -4.78
C ILE A 88 -14.16 3.48 -5.25
N ARG A 89 -14.46 2.36 -4.61
CA ARG A 89 -15.57 1.43 -4.92
C ARG A 89 -15.97 0.65 -3.67
N ASP A 90 -17.16 0.08 -3.70
CA ASP A 90 -17.83 -0.59 -2.57
C ASP A 90 -16.95 -1.61 -1.82
N GLU A 91 -16.13 -2.39 -2.51
CA GLU A 91 -15.25 -3.39 -1.90
C GLU A 91 -14.14 -2.78 -1.02
N ASN A 92 -13.79 -1.52 -1.26
CA ASN A 92 -12.78 -0.79 -0.49
C ASN A 92 -13.39 0.22 0.51
N ASP A 93 -14.71 0.44 0.48
CA ASP A 93 -15.39 1.54 1.16
C ASP A 93 -15.08 1.59 2.65
N PHE A 94 -15.21 0.45 3.37
CA PHE A 94 -14.91 0.40 4.80
C PHE A 94 -13.44 0.65 5.11
N VAL A 95 -12.52 0.15 4.28
CA VAL A 95 -11.09 0.35 4.48
C VAL A 95 -10.75 1.83 4.29
N ILE A 96 -11.26 2.45 3.23
CA ILE A 96 -11.04 3.86 2.91
C ILE A 96 -11.62 4.75 4.00
N TYR A 97 -12.89 4.55 4.36
CA TYR A 97 -13.55 5.34 5.40
C TYR A 97 -12.79 5.25 6.71
N LYS A 98 -12.53 4.02 7.18
CA LYS A 98 -11.86 3.78 8.47
C LYS A 98 -10.48 4.44 8.50
N GLU A 99 -9.64 4.21 7.48
CA GLU A 99 -8.29 4.78 7.46
C GLU A 99 -8.30 6.29 7.35
N ASN A 100 -9.05 6.88 6.41
CA ASN A 100 -9.07 8.33 6.22
C ASN A 100 -9.66 9.06 7.43
N HIS A 101 -10.72 8.51 8.01
CA HIS A 101 -11.32 9.07 9.21
C HIS A 101 -10.35 9.00 10.40
N THR A 102 -9.69 7.86 10.64
CA THR A 102 -8.68 7.73 11.70
C THR A 102 -7.50 8.68 11.51
N ILE A 103 -6.98 8.80 10.28
CA ILE A 103 -5.91 9.75 9.95
C ILE A 103 -6.33 11.18 10.31
N THR A 104 -7.53 11.58 9.89
CA THR A 104 -8.05 12.93 10.12
C THR A 104 -8.29 13.19 11.61
N MET A 105 -8.93 12.26 12.32
CA MET A 105 -9.22 12.36 13.76
C MET A 105 -7.95 12.49 14.59
N ASN A 106 -6.98 11.58 14.42
CA ASN A 106 -5.75 11.58 15.18
C ASN A 106 -4.93 12.85 14.96
N LEU A 107 -4.87 13.33 13.71
CA LEU A 107 -4.15 14.54 13.38
C LEU A 107 -4.84 15.77 13.99
N LEU A 108 -6.17 15.85 13.92
CA LEU A 108 -6.93 16.95 14.51
C LEU A 108 -6.82 17.00 16.02
N GLU A 109 -6.92 15.87 16.71
CA GLU A 109 -6.71 15.77 18.15
C GLU A 109 -5.31 16.30 18.52
N ALA A 110 -4.27 15.83 17.83
CA ALA A 110 -2.90 16.31 18.04
C ALA A 110 -2.75 17.81 17.77
N CYS A 111 -3.42 18.36 16.74
CA CYS A 111 -3.41 19.80 16.45
C CYS A 111 -4.09 20.61 17.56
N VAL A 112 -5.23 20.13 18.08
CA VAL A 112 -5.95 20.78 19.18
C VAL A 112 -5.11 20.78 20.45
N GLU A 113 -4.51 19.65 20.81
CA GLU A 113 -3.59 19.53 21.95
C GLU A 113 -2.38 20.46 21.84
N ALA A 114 -1.82 20.60 20.63
CA ALA A 114 -0.67 21.46 20.35
C ALA A 114 -1.02 22.96 20.28
N GLY A 115 -2.31 23.32 20.31
CA GLY A 115 -2.75 24.72 20.15
C GLY A 115 -2.47 25.27 18.76
N MET A 116 -2.62 24.44 17.72
CA MET A 116 -2.45 24.80 16.31
C MET A 116 -3.32 26.01 15.95
N LYS A 117 -2.86 26.84 15.00
CA LYS A 117 -3.58 28.03 14.55
C LYS A 117 -4.30 27.84 13.23
N ASP A 118 -3.65 27.24 12.24
CA ASP A 118 -4.20 27.14 10.89
C ASP A 118 -4.17 25.68 10.42
N PHE A 119 -5.31 25.21 9.91
CA PHE A 119 -5.50 23.85 9.42
C PHE A 119 -6.25 23.87 8.09
N LEU A 120 -5.61 23.41 7.03
CA LEU A 120 -6.23 23.20 5.73
C LEU A 120 -6.56 21.73 5.52
N TYR A 121 -7.79 21.44 5.12
CA TYR A 121 -8.30 20.11 4.80
C TYR A 121 -8.55 19.95 3.30
N ALA A 122 -7.91 18.93 2.71
CA ALA A 122 -8.22 18.49 1.35
C ALA A 122 -9.49 17.62 1.34
N SER A 123 -10.62 18.26 1.08
CA SER A 123 -11.90 17.60 0.81
C SER A 123 -12.06 17.24 -0.67
N SER A 124 -13.25 16.80 -1.06
CA SER A 124 -13.51 16.24 -2.38
C SER A 124 -14.91 16.56 -2.89
N ALA A 125 -15.02 16.70 -4.21
CA ALA A 125 -16.29 16.77 -4.91
C ALA A 125 -17.17 15.51 -4.72
N CYS A 126 -16.62 14.39 -4.22
CA CYS A 126 -17.42 13.21 -3.87
C CYS A 126 -18.35 13.43 -2.65
N ALA A 127 -18.18 14.54 -1.91
CA ALA A 127 -19.07 14.91 -0.81
C ALA A 127 -20.47 15.33 -1.28
N TYR A 128 -20.63 15.68 -2.57
CA TYR A 128 -21.91 16.14 -3.09
C TYR A 128 -22.96 15.03 -3.22
N PRO A 129 -24.27 15.34 -3.08
CA PRO A 129 -25.35 14.37 -3.13
C PRO A 129 -25.49 13.62 -4.47
N ASN A 130 -25.70 12.31 -4.44
CA ASN A 130 -25.86 11.46 -5.63
C ASN A 130 -27.06 11.89 -6.47
N ASN A 131 -28.18 12.23 -5.84
CA ASN A 131 -29.41 12.63 -6.53
C ASN A 131 -29.24 13.81 -7.50
N LEU A 132 -28.28 14.71 -7.27
CA LEU A 132 -27.96 15.82 -8.17
C LEU A 132 -27.10 15.38 -9.37
N GLN A 133 -26.38 14.26 -9.24
CA GLN A 133 -25.34 13.82 -10.16
C GLN A 133 -25.75 12.60 -11.02
N SER A 134 -27.01 12.16 -10.91
CA SER A 134 -27.51 10.93 -11.54
C SER A 134 -27.90 11.07 -13.02
N ASP A 135 -28.05 12.28 -13.53
CA ASP A 135 -28.40 12.52 -14.93
C ASP A 135 -27.15 12.57 -15.80
N SER A 136 -27.04 11.66 -16.78
CA SER A 136 -25.95 11.64 -17.77
C SER A 136 -26.20 12.56 -18.96
N THR A 137 -27.42 13.07 -19.13
CA THR A 137 -27.83 13.87 -20.29
C THR A 137 -27.58 15.36 -20.11
N SER A 138 -27.24 15.80 -18.91
CA SER A 138 -26.99 17.21 -18.59
C SER A 138 -25.68 17.42 -17.83
N ASP A 139 -25.11 18.61 -17.99
CA ASP A 139 -23.99 19.04 -17.17
C ASP A 139 -24.48 19.51 -15.79
N VAL A 140 -23.91 18.97 -14.72
CA VAL A 140 -24.31 19.26 -13.34
C VAL A 140 -23.25 20.12 -12.67
N SER A 141 -23.49 21.43 -12.59
CA SER A 141 -22.61 22.37 -11.87
C SER A 141 -22.99 22.41 -10.39
N LEU A 142 -22.08 21.95 -9.51
CA LEU A 142 -22.32 21.80 -8.08
C LEU A 142 -21.76 22.98 -7.29
N ARG A 143 -22.63 23.66 -6.53
CA ARG A 143 -22.32 24.76 -5.61
C ARG A 143 -22.08 24.23 -4.20
N GLU A 144 -21.27 24.92 -3.41
CA GLU A 144 -20.94 24.47 -2.05
C GLU A 144 -22.17 24.29 -1.15
N SER A 145 -23.23 25.06 -1.40
CA SER A 145 -24.54 25.00 -0.75
C SER A 145 -25.40 23.80 -1.11
N ASP A 146 -25.02 23.00 -2.12
CA ASP A 146 -25.81 21.86 -2.60
C ASP A 146 -25.73 20.64 -1.67
N ILE A 147 -24.91 20.70 -0.62
CA ILE A 147 -24.87 19.66 0.42
C ILE A 147 -26.19 19.66 1.20
N THR A 148 -26.84 18.49 1.26
CA THR A 148 -28.12 18.29 1.94
C THR A 148 -27.99 17.41 3.19
N PHE A 149 -29.00 17.47 4.06
CA PHE A 149 -29.17 16.55 5.19
C PHE A 149 -30.52 15.80 5.07
N PRO A 150 -30.57 14.46 5.23
CA PRO A 150 -29.44 13.56 5.46
C PRO A 150 -28.46 13.54 4.26
N PRO A 151 -27.16 13.27 4.50
CA PRO A 151 -26.17 13.24 3.44
C PRO A 151 -26.34 11.99 2.56
N ASP A 152 -26.21 12.15 1.24
CA ASP A 152 -26.21 11.06 0.25
C ASP A 152 -25.01 11.17 -0.72
N PRO A 153 -23.76 11.13 -0.22
CA PRO A 153 -22.57 11.31 -1.05
C PRO A 153 -22.21 10.04 -1.84
N GLN A 154 -21.23 10.16 -2.75
CA GLN A 154 -20.75 9.02 -3.54
C GLN A 154 -19.90 8.06 -2.67
N GLY A 155 -20.55 6.99 -2.18
CA GLY A 155 -19.92 5.93 -1.38
C GLY A 155 -19.37 6.41 -0.03
N LEU A 156 -18.69 5.52 0.70
CA LEU A 156 -18.13 5.89 1.99
C LEU A 156 -16.95 6.86 1.90
N TYR A 157 -16.22 6.91 0.79
CA TYR A 157 -15.18 7.94 0.61
C TYR A 157 -15.77 9.36 0.62
N GLY A 158 -16.86 9.60 -0.11
CA GLY A 158 -17.54 10.90 -0.11
C GLY A 158 -18.10 11.25 1.27
N LEU A 159 -18.64 10.24 1.97
CA LEU A 159 -19.14 10.40 3.33
C LEU A 159 -18.04 10.72 4.33
N GLU A 160 -16.88 10.08 4.25
CA GLU A 160 -15.75 10.39 5.13
C GLU A 160 -15.31 11.85 4.97
N LYS A 161 -15.17 12.33 3.72
CA LYS A 161 -14.82 13.74 3.46
C LYS A 161 -15.85 14.70 4.03
N LEU A 162 -17.14 14.42 3.82
CA LEU A 162 -18.21 15.26 4.33
C LEU A 162 -18.30 15.25 5.87
N ASN A 163 -18.12 14.09 6.50
CA ASN A 163 -18.10 13.96 7.95
C ASN A 163 -16.90 14.69 8.57
N SER A 164 -15.74 14.63 7.92
CA SER A 164 -14.55 15.38 8.31
C SER A 164 -14.76 16.90 8.17
N GLU A 165 -15.44 17.38 7.13
CA GLU A 165 -15.86 18.79 7.04
C GLU A 165 -16.80 19.19 8.19
N ALA A 166 -17.80 18.36 8.49
CA ALA A 166 -18.75 18.62 9.57
C ALA A 166 -18.05 18.65 10.94
N LEU A 167 -17.10 17.74 11.19
CA LEU A 167 -16.27 17.73 12.38
C LEU A 167 -15.49 19.05 12.50
N LEU A 168 -14.75 19.41 11.46
CA LEU A 168 -13.93 20.62 11.39
C LEU A 168 -14.75 21.89 11.64
N HIS A 169 -15.96 21.97 11.07
CA HIS A 169 -16.86 23.10 11.27
C HIS A 169 -17.37 23.22 12.71
N ASN A 170 -17.55 22.10 13.41
CA ASN A 170 -18.08 22.07 14.77
C ASN A 170 -16.99 22.01 15.85
N LEU A 171 -15.71 22.01 15.49
CA LEU A 171 -14.62 22.00 16.45
C LEU A 171 -14.68 23.29 17.30
N PRO A 172 -14.77 23.18 18.64
CA PRO A 172 -14.82 24.35 19.54
C PRO A 172 -13.47 25.12 19.62
N SER A 173 -12.45 24.65 18.91
CA SER A 173 -11.10 25.24 18.89
C SER A 173 -11.06 26.59 18.17
N ARG A 174 -10.09 27.44 18.52
CA ARG A 174 -9.80 28.70 17.82
C ARG A 174 -9.00 28.52 16.52
N MET A 175 -8.94 27.31 15.95
CA MET A 175 -8.23 27.06 14.70
C MET A 175 -8.94 27.75 13.53
N ASN A 176 -8.17 28.42 12.68
CA ASN A 176 -8.60 28.84 11.36
C ASN A 176 -8.63 27.61 10.46
N ILE A 177 -9.84 27.20 10.09
CA ILE A 177 -10.07 26.03 9.25
C ILE A 177 -10.28 26.48 7.81
N HIS A 178 -9.47 25.94 6.91
CA HIS A 178 -9.59 26.10 5.46
C HIS A 178 -10.03 24.76 4.86
N ILE A 179 -11.07 24.74 4.04
CA ILE A 179 -11.56 23.51 3.40
C ILE A 179 -11.60 23.72 1.89
N VAL A 180 -10.89 22.88 1.16
CA VAL A 180 -10.89 22.90 -0.32
C VAL A 180 -11.50 21.60 -0.84
N ARG A 181 -12.55 21.72 -1.66
CA ARG A 181 -13.20 20.58 -2.34
C ARG A 181 -12.60 20.42 -3.73
N PHE A 182 -11.71 19.44 -3.87
CA PHE A 182 -11.06 19.18 -5.15
C PHE A 182 -11.99 18.47 -6.14
N HIS A 183 -12.05 18.97 -7.38
CA HIS A 183 -12.71 18.29 -8.51
C HIS A 183 -11.66 17.67 -9.44
N ASN A 184 -11.51 16.34 -9.37
CA ASN A 184 -10.69 15.53 -10.29
C ASN A 184 -9.34 16.14 -10.70
N VAL A 185 -8.53 16.53 -9.72
CA VAL A 185 -7.18 17.04 -9.99
C VAL A 185 -6.34 16.01 -10.75
N PHE A 186 -5.65 16.44 -11.80
CA PHE A 186 -4.74 15.64 -12.64
C PHE A 186 -3.50 16.44 -13.07
N GLY A 187 -2.43 15.76 -13.45
CA GLY A 187 -1.16 16.39 -13.77
C GLY A 187 0.04 15.44 -13.68
N PRO A 188 1.25 15.92 -14.04
CA PRO A 188 2.50 15.21 -13.82
C PRO A 188 2.69 14.78 -12.35
N ASN A 189 3.35 13.64 -12.12
CA ASN A 189 3.50 12.97 -10.81
C ASN A 189 2.22 12.39 -10.21
N GLY A 190 1.10 12.43 -10.93
CA GLY A 190 -0.11 11.68 -10.57
C GLY A 190 0.05 10.18 -10.82
N ALA A 191 -0.69 9.35 -10.08
CA ALA A 191 -0.78 7.93 -10.38
C ALA A 191 -1.32 7.75 -11.82
N TRP A 192 -0.59 6.98 -12.64
CA TRP A 192 -0.92 6.78 -14.05
C TRP A 192 -1.08 5.31 -14.45
N HIS A 193 -0.78 4.35 -13.56
CA HIS A 193 -0.99 2.91 -13.76
C HIS A 193 -1.21 2.17 -12.43
N ASN A 194 -1.52 0.87 -12.51
CA ASN A 194 -1.79 -0.05 -11.38
C ASN A 194 -3.10 0.20 -10.61
N GLY A 195 -4.09 0.84 -11.22
CA GLY A 195 -5.49 0.86 -10.75
C GLY A 195 -5.87 2.03 -9.84
N ARG A 196 -4.90 2.79 -9.31
CA ARG A 196 -5.17 4.01 -8.51
C ARG A 196 -5.30 5.28 -9.37
N GLU A 197 -4.94 5.22 -10.65
CA GLU A 197 -5.01 6.37 -11.55
C GLU A 197 -6.43 6.89 -11.76
N LYS A 198 -6.54 8.17 -12.14
CA LYS A 198 -7.80 8.77 -12.61
C LYS A 198 -7.88 8.75 -14.13
N ALA A 199 -9.08 9.01 -14.66
CA ALA A 199 -9.37 8.94 -16.09
C ALA A 199 -8.37 9.69 -16.98
N PRO A 200 -7.93 10.95 -16.70
CA PRO A 200 -6.98 11.64 -17.58
C PRO A 200 -5.68 10.87 -17.82
N ALA A 201 -5.06 10.37 -16.74
CA ALA A 201 -3.83 9.61 -16.82
C ALA A 201 -4.04 8.22 -17.45
N ALA A 202 -5.17 7.56 -17.17
CA ALA A 202 -5.54 6.29 -17.79
C ALA A 202 -5.71 6.44 -19.31
N MET A 203 -6.42 7.47 -19.78
CA MET A 203 -6.63 7.73 -21.21
C MET A 203 -5.32 8.05 -21.92
N LEU A 204 -4.46 8.88 -21.32
CA LEU A 204 -3.13 9.19 -21.86
C LEU A 204 -2.25 7.94 -21.94
N ARG A 205 -2.18 7.14 -20.87
CA ARG A 205 -1.44 5.88 -20.84
C ARG A 205 -1.90 4.96 -21.98
N LYS A 206 -3.21 4.73 -22.10
CA LYS A 206 -3.80 3.88 -23.13
C LYS A 206 -3.51 4.41 -24.54
N ALA A 207 -3.57 5.73 -24.74
CA ALA A 207 -3.30 6.35 -26.05
C ALA A 207 -1.84 6.15 -26.49
N TYR A 208 -0.88 6.40 -25.60
CA TYR A 208 0.53 6.13 -25.90
C TYR A 208 0.82 4.63 -26.03
N ALA A 209 0.17 3.77 -25.23
CA ALA A 209 0.34 2.33 -25.34
C ALA A 209 -0.14 1.82 -26.71
N TRP A 210 -1.31 2.30 -27.16
CA TRP A 210 -1.86 1.98 -28.48
C TRP A 210 -0.92 2.43 -29.60
N LYS A 211 -0.42 3.67 -29.54
CA LYS A 211 0.58 4.21 -30.48
C LYS A 211 1.83 3.34 -30.54
N PHE A 212 2.38 2.95 -29.40
CA PHE A 212 3.61 2.15 -29.33
C PHE A 212 3.41 0.69 -29.74
N LEU A 213 2.21 0.13 -29.56
CA LEU A 213 1.88 -1.20 -30.08
C LEU A 213 1.85 -1.23 -31.61
N GLY A 214 1.36 -0.15 -32.25
CA GLY A 214 1.20 -0.07 -33.70
C GLY A 214 0.24 -1.11 -34.27
N ASP A 215 -0.62 -1.69 -33.44
CA ASP A 215 -1.54 -2.77 -33.77
C ASP A 215 -2.98 -2.25 -33.72
N SER A 216 -3.53 -1.90 -34.88
CA SER A 216 -4.85 -1.29 -35.01
C SER A 216 -6.01 -2.23 -34.65
N SER A 217 -5.74 -3.51 -34.39
CA SER A 217 -6.77 -4.46 -33.95
C SER A 217 -7.06 -4.38 -32.45
N VAL A 218 -6.16 -3.77 -31.67
CA VAL A 218 -6.29 -3.70 -30.21
C VAL A 218 -7.29 -2.60 -29.83
N PRO A 219 -8.39 -2.93 -29.11
CA PRO A 219 -9.38 -1.95 -28.74
C PRO A 219 -8.92 -1.07 -27.58
N PHE A 220 -9.36 0.19 -27.59
CA PHE A 220 -9.14 1.16 -26.53
C PHE A 220 -10.27 1.06 -25.50
N GLU A 221 -9.94 0.64 -24.28
CA GLU A 221 -10.91 0.39 -23.22
C GLU A 221 -11.42 1.68 -22.56
N ILE A 222 -12.74 1.84 -22.51
CA ILE A 222 -13.46 2.83 -21.72
C ILE A 222 -14.41 2.10 -20.77
N TRP A 223 -14.41 2.46 -19.49
CA TRP A 223 -15.38 1.92 -18.53
C TRP A 223 -16.71 2.67 -18.63
N GLY A 224 -17.82 1.92 -18.62
CA GLY A 224 -19.15 2.46 -18.88
C GLY A 224 -19.41 2.75 -20.34
N THR A 225 -20.44 3.56 -20.61
CA THR A 225 -20.82 3.96 -21.98
C THR A 225 -19.90 5.02 -22.57
N GLY A 226 -19.12 5.71 -21.73
CA GLY A 226 -18.27 6.85 -22.11
C GLY A 226 -18.99 8.20 -22.05
N ASP A 227 -20.31 8.21 -21.85
CA ASP A 227 -21.14 9.44 -21.82
C ASP A 227 -21.07 10.16 -20.47
N GLN A 228 -20.59 9.49 -19.42
CA GLN A 228 -20.45 10.09 -18.10
C GLN A 228 -19.55 11.34 -18.17
N ARG A 229 -20.00 12.43 -17.56
CA ARG A 229 -19.39 13.77 -17.71
C ARG A 229 -18.65 14.20 -16.46
N ARG A 230 -17.47 14.79 -16.62
CA ARG A 230 -16.64 15.32 -15.53
C ARG A 230 -15.89 16.56 -15.97
N SER A 231 -15.65 17.47 -15.04
CA SER A 231 -14.55 18.43 -15.17
C SER A 231 -13.27 17.88 -14.54
N PHE A 232 -12.12 18.34 -15.04
CA PHE A 232 -10.79 17.92 -14.58
C PHE A 232 -9.92 19.16 -14.37
N LEU A 233 -9.38 19.31 -13.16
CA LEU A 233 -8.56 20.47 -12.81
C LEU A 233 -7.07 20.14 -12.95
N TYR A 234 -6.32 21.00 -13.65
CA TYR A 234 -4.88 20.83 -13.74
C TYR A 234 -4.20 21.15 -12.39
N ILE A 235 -3.14 20.40 -12.07
CA ILE A 235 -2.48 20.44 -10.76
C ILE A 235 -2.00 21.83 -10.32
N ASP A 236 -1.46 22.63 -11.24
CA ASP A 236 -0.95 23.96 -10.89
C ASP A 236 -2.09 24.88 -10.40
N ASP A 237 -3.27 24.79 -11.02
CA ASP A 237 -4.45 25.56 -10.61
C ASP A 237 -5.00 25.09 -9.26
N ALA A 238 -4.94 23.77 -9.00
CA ALA A 238 -5.34 23.20 -7.72
C ALA A 238 -4.45 23.70 -6.57
N VAL A 239 -3.14 23.76 -6.80
CA VAL A 239 -2.15 24.26 -5.84
C VAL A 239 -2.34 25.75 -5.59
N GLU A 240 -2.61 26.54 -6.63
CA GLU A 240 -2.91 27.96 -6.47
C GLU A 240 -4.21 28.19 -5.68
N GLY A 241 -5.21 27.31 -5.85
CA GLY A 241 -6.44 27.34 -5.03
C GLY A 241 -6.18 27.10 -3.54
N VAL A 242 -5.26 26.18 -3.22
CA VAL A 242 -4.79 25.97 -1.83
C VAL A 242 -4.11 27.22 -1.27
N VAL A 243 -3.19 27.81 -2.04
CA VAL A 243 -2.46 29.01 -1.62
C VAL A 243 -3.41 30.18 -1.37
N GLN A 244 -4.37 30.42 -2.27
CA GLN A 244 -5.33 31.51 -2.13
C GLN A 244 -6.30 31.25 -0.97
N SER A 245 -6.74 30.01 -0.76
CA SER A 245 -7.56 29.66 0.39
C SER A 245 -6.85 29.98 1.72
N LEU A 246 -5.56 29.62 1.86
CA LEU A 246 -4.75 29.94 3.04
C LEU A 246 -4.54 31.45 3.25
N GLN A 247 -4.54 32.25 2.17
CA GLN A 247 -4.28 33.71 2.23
C GLN A 247 -5.55 34.55 2.42
N SER A 248 -6.72 34.05 2.01
CA SER A 248 -7.96 34.81 1.94
C SER A 248 -8.54 35.22 3.30
N GLY A 249 -8.24 34.47 4.37
CA GLY A 249 -8.91 34.62 5.68
C GLY A 249 -10.38 34.18 5.67
N GLU A 250 -10.90 33.74 4.53
CA GLU A 250 -12.28 33.33 4.34
C GLU A 250 -12.54 31.94 4.92
N LYS A 251 -13.79 31.70 5.32
CA LYS A 251 -14.20 30.48 6.05
C LYS A 251 -15.13 29.60 5.24
N GLY A 252 -15.02 28.30 5.52
CA GLY A 252 -15.88 27.28 4.96
C GLY A 252 -15.28 26.55 3.75
N PRO A 253 -16.04 25.64 3.15
CA PRO A 253 -15.61 24.91 1.97
C PRO A 253 -15.61 25.81 0.74
N PHE A 254 -14.62 25.60 -0.12
CA PHE A 254 -14.47 26.22 -1.43
C PHE A 254 -14.25 25.17 -2.51
N ASN A 255 -14.97 25.29 -3.60
CA ASN A 255 -14.76 24.49 -4.79
C ASN A 255 -13.45 24.88 -5.47
N ILE A 256 -12.53 23.92 -5.56
CA ILE A 256 -11.29 24.02 -6.33
C ILE A 256 -11.40 23.02 -7.47
N GLY A 257 -12.03 23.46 -8.56
CA GLY A 257 -12.37 22.64 -9.72
C GLY A 257 -12.40 23.41 -11.03
N SER A 258 -12.30 22.69 -12.15
CA SER A 258 -12.65 23.26 -13.46
C SER A 258 -14.18 23.32 -13.59
N ASP A 259 -14.68 24.36 -14.24
CA ASP A 259 -16.08 24.58 -14.59
C ASP A 259 -16.40 24.11 -16.03
N HIS A 260 -15.46 23.42 -16.68
CA HIS A 260 -15.64 22.86 -18.02
C HIS A 260 -15.73 21.34 -17.95
N SER A 261 -16.91 20.78 -18.24
CA SER A 261 -17.11 19.32 -18.27
C SER A 261 -16.99 18.74 -19.67
N VAL A 262 -16.44 17.53 -19.74
CA VAL A 262 -16.39 16.69 -20.94
C VAL A 262 -16.87 15.28 -20.60
N SER A 263 -17.37 14.56 -21.59
CA SER A 263 -17.59 13.12 -21.50
C SER A 263 -16.25 12.37 -21.45
N ILE A 264 -16.25 11.15 -20.92
CA ILE A 264 -15.05 10.30 -20.92
C ILE A 264 -14.64 9.92 -22.36
N LYS A 265 -15.61 9.81 -23.28
CA LYS A 265 -15.31 9.64 -24.70
C LYS A 265 -14.56 10.83 -25.29
N GLU A 266 -15.01 12.06 -25.03
CA GLU A 266 -14.29 13.28 -25.46
C GLU A 266 -12.89 13.36 -24.83
N LEU A 267 -12.75 12.96 -23.56
CA LEU A 267 -11.44 12.88 -22.90
C LEU A 267 -10.51 11.87 -23.58
N ALA A 268 -11.03 10.72 -24.01
CA ALA A 268 -10.28 9.71 -24.75
C ALA A 268 -9.83 10.26 -26.13
N ASP A 269 -10.71 10.97 -26.84
CA ASP A 269 -10.37 11.63 -28.10
C ASP A 269 -9.24 12.66 -27.92
N ILE A 270 -9.31 13.47 -26.85
CA ILE A 270 -8.25 14.43 -26.51
C ILE A 270 -6.93 13.70 -26.26
N ALA A 271 -6.93 12.61 -25.49
CA ALA A 271 -5.73 11.82 -25.22
C ALA A 271 -5.12 11.21 -26.49
N LEU A 272 -5.94 10.65 -27.38
CA LEU A 272 -5.50 10.07 -28.66
C LEU A 272 -4.87 11.14 -29.57
N ARG A 273 -5.53 12.30 -29.72
CA ARG A 273 -4.97 13.42 -30.50
C ARG A 273 -3.63 13.87 -29.96
N HIS A 274 -3.47 13.94 -28.63
CA HIS A 274 -2.17 14.28 -28.02
C HIS A 274 -1.09 13.24 -28.27
N ALA A 275 -1.43 11.94 -28.27
CA ALA A 275 -0.49 10.89 -28.65
C ALA A 275 -0.13 10.93 -30.16
N GLY A 276 -0.83 11.74 -30.96
CA GLY A 276 -0.67 11.81 -32.42
C GLY A 276 -1.45 10.72 -33.16
N VAL A 277 -2.51 10.21 -32.53
CA VAL A 277 -3.40 9.17 -33.08
C VAL A 277 -4.74 9.80 -33.45
N ASP A 278 -5.24 9.49 -34.65
CA ASP A 278 -6.59 9.90 -35.07
C ASP A 278 -7.64 9.05 -34.32
N PRO A 279 -8.51 9.66 -33.47
CA PRO A 279 -9.51 8.91 -32.73
C PRO A 279 -10.46 8.08 -33.62
N SER A 280 -10.72 8.51 -34.86
CA SER A 280 -11.59 7.79 -35.79
C SER A 280 -11.01 6.45 -36.26
N SER A 281 -9.70 6.26 -36.10
CA SER A 281 -8.99 5.03 -36.47
C SER A 281 -8.91 3.99 -35.35
N VAL A 282 -9.37 4.34 -34.14
CA VAL A 282 -9.20 3.51 -32.94
C VAL A 282 -10.53 2.83 -32.58
N PRO A 283 -10.60 1.49 -32.55
CA PRO A 283 -11.80 0.81 -32.08
C PRO A 283 -11.94 0.97 -30.56
N PHE A 284 -13.07 1.49 -30.09
CA PHE A 284 -13.36 1.58 -28.66
C PHE A 284 -14.09 0.33 -28.17
N ILE A 285 -13.74 -0.14 -26.97
CA ILE A 285 -14.51 -1.13 -26.22
C ILE A 285 -15.06 -0.50 -24.95
N PHE A 286 -16.37 -0.61 -24.76
CA PHE A 286 -17.09 -0.07 -23.61
C PHE A 286 -17.40 -1.18 -22.62
N ASP A 287 -16.70 -1.18 -21.48
CA ASP A 287 -16.89 -2.19 -20.44
C ASP A 287 -17.91 -1.71 -19.41
N LEU A 288 -19.16 -2.17 -19.56
CA LEU A 288 -20.29 -1.84 -18.68
C LEU A 288 -20.22 -2.54 -17.32
N THR A 289 -19.32 -3.50 -17.14
CA THR A 289 -19.17 -4.24 -15.87
C THR A 289 -18.32 -3.49 -14.84
N LYS A 290 -17.65 -2.42 -15.26
CA LYS A 290 -16.67 -1.66 -14.48
C LYS A 290 -17.31 -0.47 -13.76
N PRO A 291 -16.71 -0.02 -12.64
CA PRO A 291 -17.26 1.09 -11.86
C PRO A 291 -17.11 2.42 -12.61
N VAL A 292 -18.21 3.17 -12.74
CA VAL A 292 -18.23 4.46 -13.45
C VAL A 292 -18.41 5.68 -12.52
N GLY A 293 -18.85 5.44 -11.29
CA GLY A 293 -19.22 6.50 -10.34
C GLY A 293 -20.52 7.19 -10.75
N VAL A 294 -20.66 8.47 -10.41
CA VAL A 294 -21.84 9.27 -10.75
C VAL A 294 -21.99 9.52 -12.27
N ALA A 295 -23.15 9.97 -12.74
CA ALA A 295 -23.34 10.22 -14.16
C ALA A 295 -22.64 11.51 -14.61
N SER A 296 -22.85 12.62 -13.90
CA SER A 296 -22.34 13.94 -14.28
C SER A 296 -21.90 14.75 -13.06
N ARG A 297 -20.78 15.47 -13.16
CA ARG A 297 -20.34 16.43 -12.14
C ARG A 297 -19.37 17.47 -12.72
N ASN A 298 -19.64 18.73 -12.42
CA ASN A 298 -18.85 19.90 -12.76
C ASN A 298 -18.76 20.86 -11.55
N SER A 299 -17.76 21.73 -11.52
CA SER A 299 -17.55 22.68 -10.43
C SER A 299 -18.34 23.96 -10.68
N ASN A 300 -19.06 24.45 -9.67
CA ASN A 300 -19.47 25.85 -9.66
C ASN A 300 -18.42 26.67 -8.90
N ASN A 301 -17.82 27.64 -9.59
CA ASN A 301 -16.69 28.42 -9.06
C ASN A 301 -17.08 29.83 -8.60
N ASP A 302 -18.39 30.16 -8.55
CA ASP A 302 -18.85 31.52 -8.22
C ASP A 302 -18.29 31.97 -6.86
N LYS A 303 -18.39 31.11 -5.85
CA LYS A 303 -17.92 31.39 -4.48
C LYS A 303 -16.40 31.57 -4.42
N SER A 304 -15.65 30.63 -4.99
CA SER A 304 -14.18 30.71 -5.04
C SER A 304 -13.69 31.93 -5.80
N SER A 305 -14.37 32.32 -6.88
CA SER A 305 -14.04 33.53 -7.63
C SER A 305 -14.32 34.80 -6.83
N SER A 306 -15.46 34.89 -6.14
CA SER A 306 -15.86 36.11 -5.43
C SER A 306 -15.13 36.30 -4.11
N GLU A 307 -14.89 35.23 -3.36
CA GLU A 307 -14.34 35.28 -2.01
C GLU A 307 -12.82 35.03 -1.98
N LEU A 308 -12.30 34.10 -2.80
CA LEU A 308 -10.87 33.81 -2.84
C LEU A 308 -10.12 34.57 -3.96
N GLY A 309 -10.84 35.11 -4.94
CA GLY A 309 -10.23 35.59 -6.19
C GLY A 309 -9.65 34.45 -7.05
N TRP A 310 -10.10 33.22 -6.83
CA TRP A 310 -9.59 32.03 -7.49
C TRP A 310 -10.44 31.63 -8.69
N ILE A 311 -9.80 31.43 -9.84
CA ILE A 311 -10.36 30.79 -11.03
C ILE A 311 -9.31 29.87 -11.66
N PRO A 312 -9.70 28.73 -12.25
CA PRO A 312 -8.77 27.86 -12.99
C PRO A 312 -8.27 28.58 -14.26
N LYS A 313 -6.97 28.50 -14.55
CA LYS A 313 -6.35 29.19 -15.70
C LYS A 313 -5.93 28.25 -16.82
N THR A 314 -5.74 26.96 -16.53
CA THR A 314 -5.29 25.97 -17.50
C THR A 314 -6.47 25.28 -18.16
N SER A 315 -6.51 25.25 -19.49
CA SER A 315 -7.52 24.46 -20.22
C SER A 315 -7.28 22.96 -20.06
N LEU A 316 -8.31 22.15 -20.30
CA LEU A 316 -8.19 20.70 -20.27
C LEU A 316 -7.13 20.20 -21.26
N GLU A 317 -7.11 20.73 -22.48
CA GLU A 317 -6.17 20.36 -23.54
C GLU A 317 -4.72 20.66 -23.16
N GLU A 318 -4.45 21.84 -22.58
CA GLU A 318 -3.10 22.18 -22.14
C GLU A 318 -2.65 21.31 -20.96
N GLY A 319 -3.54 21.05 -20.00
CA GLY A 319 -3.27 20.14 -18.89
C GLY A 319 -3.01 18.71 -19.37
N MET A 320 -3.81 18.21 -20.32
CA MET A 320 -3.66 16.90 -20.94
C MET A 320 -2.37 16.78 -21.73
N ARG A 321 -1.98 17.84 -22.46
CA ARG A 321 -0.70 17.90 -23.17
C ARG A 321 0.50 17.77 -22.21
N ARG A 322 0.55 18.57 -21.14
CA ARG A 322 1.64 18.52 -20.14
C ARG A 322 1.70 17.19 -19.42
N THR A 323 0.55 16.67 -19.01
CA THR A 323 0.45 15.35 -18.36
C THR A 323 0.86 14.25 -19.32
N GLY A 324 0.47 14.34 -20.59
CA GLY A 324 0.79 13.37 -21.63
C GLY A 324 2.27 13.25 -21.90
N ILE A 325 2.99 14.38 -21.98
CA ILE A 325 4.46 14.37 -22.12
C ILE A 325 5.10 13.61 -20.96
N TRP A 326 4.69 13.92 -19.73
CA TRP A 326 5.23 13.25 -18.55
C TRP A 326 4.90 11.75 -18.50
N VAL A 327 3.66 11.35 -18.86
CA VAL A 327 3.28 9.93 -18.94
C VAL A 327 4.10 9.20 -20.02
N GLU A 328 4.31 9.83 -21.17
CA GLU A 328 5.13 9.26 -22.25
C GLU A 328 6.57 9.03 -21.79
N GLU A 329 7.18 10.01 -21.11
CA GLU A 329 8.53 9.89 -20.54
C GLU A 329 8.63 8.74 -19.53
N GLU A 330 7.65 8.61 -18.63
CA GLU A 330 7.61 7.51 -17.65
C GLU A 330 7.42 6.14 -18.31
N MET A 331 6.57 6.05 -19.34
CA MET A 331 6.40 4.84 -20.13
C MET A 331 7.70 4.47 -20.85
N GLN A 332 8.35 5.42 -21.53
CA GLN A 332 9.62 5.20 -22.22
C GLN A 332 10.72 4.77 -21.25
N ARG A 333 10.77 5.32 -20.03
CA ARG A 333 11.72 4.91 -19.00
C ARG A 333 11.55 3.44 -18.62
N ILE A 334 10.31 2.97 -18.48
CA ILE A 334 10.01 1.55 -18.16
C ILE A 334 10.28 0.66 -19.38
N LEU A 335 9.87 1.07 -20.58
CA LEU A 335 10.10 0.31 -21.82
C LEU A 335 11.59 0.20 -22.18
N GLY A 336 12.38 1.25 -21.90
CA GLY A 336 13.83 1.26 -22.09
C GLY A 336 14.58 0.28 -21.18
N ALA A 337 13.95 -0.17 -20.09
CA ALA A 337 14.49 -1.20 -19.21
C ALA A 337 14.11 -2.64 -19.62
N CYS A 338 13.30 -2.80 -20.67
CA CYS A 338 12.89 -4.12 -21.17
C CYS A 338 14.04 -4.82 -21.91
N LYS A 339 14.05 -6.16 -21.82
CA LYS A 339 15.11 -7.02 -22.38
C LYS A 339 14.94 -7.29 -23.87
N ASP A 340 13.69 -7.40 -24.30
CA ASP A 340 13.30 -7.80 -25.65
C ASP A 340 11.94 -7.18 -26.01
N GLU A 341 11.55 -7.35 -27.28
CA GLU A 341 10.30 -6.83 -27.82
C GLU A 341 9.06 -7.56 -27.30
N GLU A 342 9.20 -8.82 -26.85
CA GLU A 342 8.08 -9.57 -26.28
C GLU A 342 7.67 -9.00 -24.92
N GLN A 343 8.65 -8.70 -24.05
CA GLN A 343 8.44 -8.03 -22.78
C GLN A 343 7.82 -6.64 -22.98
N LYS A 344 8.32 -5.86 -23.95
CA LYS A 344 7.74 -4.55 -24.29
C LYS A 344 6.28 -4.70 -24.71
N ARG A 345 5.99 -5.62 -25.64
CA ARG A 345 4.62 -5.88 -26.11
C ARG A 345 3.71 -6.31 -24.96
N SER A 346 4.18 -7.16 -24.05
CA SER A 346 3.43 -7.59 -22.87
C SER A 346 3.07 -6.42 -21.94
N ILE A 347 4.03 -5.54 -21.64
CA ILE A 347 3.81 -4.35 -20.80
C ILE A 347 2.85 -3.38 -21.49
N LEU A 348 3.03 -3.12 -22.78
CA LEU A 348 2.16 -2.25 -23.55
C LEU A 348 0.71 -2.78 -23.58
N MET A 349 0.53 -4.09 -23.81
CA MET A 349 -0.79 -4.72 -23.74
C MET A 349 -1.41 -4.57 -22.34
N LYS A 350 -0.63 -4.72 -21.26
CA LYS A 350 -1.12 -4.46 -19.91
C LYS A 350 -1.59 -3.01 -19.72
N TRP A 351 -0.89 -2.05 -20.31
CA TRP A 351 -1.24 -0.63 -20.20
C TRP A 351 -2.45 -0.20 -21.03
N MET A 352 -2.95 -1.05 -21.92
CA MET A 352 -4.20 -0.85 -22.67
C MET A 352 -5.47 -1.01 -21.82
N SER A 353 -5.36 -1.64 -20.64
CA SER A 353 -6.46 -1.80 -19.68
C SER A 353 -6.19 -1.05 -18.39
N SER A 354 -7.24 -0.79 -17.60
CA SER A 354 -7.13 -0.33 -16.20
C SER A 354 -7.40 -1.49 -15.23
N ASP A 355 -6.70 -1.47 -14.09
CA ASP A 355 -6.82 -2.49 -13.05
C ASP A 355 -7.82 -2.05 -11.96
N LEU A 356 -8.45 -3.03 -11.30
CA LEU A 356 -9.15 -2.81 -10.04
C LEU A 356 -8.20 -3.08 -8.88
N VAL A 357 -8.24 -2.23 -7.87
CA VAL A 357 -7.45 -2.37 -6.64
C VAL A 357 -8.35 -2.99 -5.58
N ASP A 358 -7.93 -4.11 -5.01
CA ASP A 358 -8.49 -4.65 -3.77
C ASP A 358 -7.57 -4.24 -2.62
N MET A 359 -7.99 -3.26 -1.82
CA MET A 359 -7.18 -2.75 -0.72
C MET A 359 -7.15 -3.68 0.49
N ALA A 360 -8.10 -4.61 0.61
CA ALA A 360 -8.02 -5.68 1.58
C ALA A 360 -6.92 -6.67 1.20
N LEU A 361 -6.67 -6.93 -0.09
CA LEU A 361 -5.62 -7.86 -0.53
C LEU A 361 -4.25 -7.19 -0.75
N GLU A 362 -4.21 -5.99 -1.36
CA GLU A 362 -2.99 -5.25 -1.75
C GLU A 362 -2.05 -5.00 -0.55
N LYS A 363 -2.60 -4.93 0.66
CA LYS A 363 -1.88 -4.56 1.87
C LYS A 363 -1.72 -5.70 2.87
N ASN A 364 -2.28 -6.89 2.63
CA ASN A 364 -2.26 -8.00 3.61
C ASN A 364 -1.13 -8.98 3.34
N ILE A 365 -0.03 -8.80 4.07
CA ILE A 365 1.11 -9.71 4.08
C ILE A 365 0.84 -10.84 5.07
N VAL A 366 0.72 -12.06 4.55
CA VAL A 366 0.45 -13.25 5.38
C VAL A 366 1.75 -13.94 5.79
N PHE A 367 1.95 -14.10 7.09
CA PHE A 367 2.99 -14.90 7.71
C PHE A 367 2.40 -16.26 8.11
N ALA A 368 2.88 -17.31 7.46
CA ALA A 368 2.55 -18.68 7.77
C ALA A 368 3.43 -19.19 8.91
N ILE A 369 2.80 -19.62 10.00
CA ILE A 369 3.44 -20.36 11.09
C ILE A 369 3.25 -21.83 10.80
N LEU A 370 4.33 -22.53 10.49
CA LEU A 370 4.34 -23.95 10.19
C LEU A 370 4.63 -24.68 11.51
N LEU A 371 3.63 -25.39 12.02
CA LEU A 371 3.62 -25.91 13.38
C LEU A 371 3.33 -27.42 13.38
N PRO A 372 4.36 -28.26 13.15
CA PRO A 372 4.26 -29.69 13.38
C PRO A 372 4.21 -29.97 14.88
N VAL A 373 3.25 -30.79 15.31
CA VAL A 373 3.01 -31.07 16.73
C VAL A 373 2.85 -32.57 16.94
N SER A 374 3.46 -33.10 18.01
CA SER A 374 3.22 -34.47 18.47
C SER A 374 3.23 -34.54 20.00
N SER A 375 2.27 -35.26 20.58
CA SER A 375 2.22 -35.54 22.01
C SER A 375 3.24 -36.62 22.45
N ARG A 376 3.88 -37.30 21.48
CA ARG A 376 4.87 -38.35 21.75
C ARG A 376 6.12 -37.75 22.40
N GLY A 377 6.40 -38.15 23.64
CA GLY A 377 7.59 -37.74 24.40
C GLY A 377 7.34 -36.65 25.46
N LEU A 378 6.48 -35.67 25.19
CA LEU A 378 6.16 -34.55 26.11
C LEU A 378 4.87 -34.76 26.91
N GLY A 379 3.95 -35.60 26.39
CA GLY A 379 2.61 -35.80 26.93
C GLY A 379 1.60 -34.76 26.43
N VAL A 380 0.33 -35.17 26.35
CA VAL A 380 -0.75 -34.39 25.72
C VAL A 380 -0.99 -33.05 26.42
N GLU A 381 -1.10 -33.05 27.75
CA GLU A 381 -1.39 -31.81 28.49
C GLU A 381 -0.25 -30.79 28.39
N THR A 382 1.01 -31.24 28.42
CA THR A 382 2.18 -30.38 28.20
C THR A 382 2.13 -29.76 26.81
N CYS A 383 1.85 -30.57 25.79
CA CYS A 383 1.73 -30.11 24.41
C CYS A 383 0.61 -29.07 24.25
N LEU A 384 -0.58 -29.32 24.81
CA LEU A 384 -1.69 -28.36 24.79
C LEU A 384 -1.37 -27.08 25.57
N SER A 385 -0.64 -27.18 26.69
CA SER A 385 -0.19 -26.02 27.45
C SER A 385 0.80 -25.16 26.64
N ASN A 386 1.76 -25.80 25.98
CA ASN A 386 2.74 -25.14 25.12
C ASN A 386 2.05 -24.43 23.96
N LEU A 387 1.10 -25.09 23.28
CA LEU A 387 0.31 -24.47 22.21
C LEU A 387 -0.46 -23.23 22.66
N ARG A 388 -1.06 -23.26 23.87
CA ARG A 388 -1.73 -22.08 24.44
C ARG A 388 -0.75 -20.93 24.71
N GLN A 389 0.42 -21.23 25.26
CA GLN A 389 1.45 -20.23 25.53
C GLN A 389 2.04 -19.63 24.24
N LEU A 390 2.30 -20.48 23.23
CA LEU A 390 2.69 -20.03 21.89
C LEU A 390 1.62 -19.12 21.30
N ALA A 391 0.36 -19.56 21.29
CA ALA A 391 -0.76 -18.77 20.75
C ALA A 391 -0.91 -17.42 21.46
N GLN A 392 -0.86 -17.41 22.80
CA GLN A 392 -0.91 -16.18 23.59
C GLN A 392 0.26 -15.23 23.24
N SER A 393 1.51 -15.72 23.28
CA SER A 393 2.68 -14.87 22.97
C SER A 393 2.67 -14.37 21.53
N LEU A 394 2.20 -15.18 20.58
CA LEU A 394 2.03 -14.81 19.19
C LEU A 394 0.93 -13.74 19.04
N GLY A 395 -0.20 -13.90 19.70
CA GLY A 395 -1.29 -12.92 19.74
C GLY A 395 -0.81 -11.57 20.29
N GLU A 396 -0.20 -11.58 21.47
CA GLU A 396 0.33 -10.37 22.14
C GLU A 396 1.38 -9.64 21.28
N THR A 397 2.36 -10.38 20.73
CA THR A 397 3.47 -9.77 19.97
C THR A 397 3.11 -9.36 18.54
N THR A 398 2.02 -9.89 17.97
CA THR A 398 1.56 -9.54 16.63
C THR A 398 0.34 -8.63 16.62
N TRP A 399 -0.31 -8.39 17.75
CA TRP A 399 -1.57 -7.64 17.85
C TRP A 399 -1.52 -6.30 17.08
N ARG A 400 -0.50 -5.47 17.31
CA ARG A 400 -0.37 -4.18 16.62
C ARG A 400 -0.10 -4.34 15.12
N ASP A 401 0.70 -5.33 14.72
CA ASP A 401 1.00 -5.59 13.31
C ASP A 401 -0.25 -6.06 12.53
N THR A 402 -1.14 -6.81 13.21
CA THR A 402 -2.37 -7.36 12.61
C THR A 402 -3.58 -6.43 12.70
N HIS A 403 -3.57 -5.46 13.62
CA HIS A 403 -4.69 -4.53 13.85
C HIS A 403 -4.38 -3.08 13.45
N SER A 404 -3.13 -2.75 13.10
CA SER A 404 -2.77 -1.40 12.63
C SER A 404 -3.53 -1.02 11.35
N LEU A 405 -4.00 0.22 11.34
CA LEU A 405 -4.65 0.83 10.18
C LEU A 405 -3.62 1.63 9.39
N GLY A 406 -3.78 1.75 8.09
CA GLY A 406 -2.82 2.46 7.24
C GLY A 406 -1.53 1.67 7.01
N GLY A 407 -0.86 1.93 5.88
CA GLY A 407 0.40 1.24 5.56
C GLY A 407 0.25 -0.25 5.20
N THR A 408 1.29 -1.03 5.51
CA THR A 408 1.32 -2.49 5.31
C THR A 408 0.63 -3.19 6.46
N ARG A 409 -0.31 -4.09 6.16
CA ARG A 409 -1.02 -4.91 7.14
C ARG A 409 -0.44 -6.31 7.16
N PHE A 410 -0.44 -6.93 8.33
CA PHE A 410 0.05 -8.28 8.49
C PHE A 410 -1.08 -9.20 8.94
N ARG A 411 -0.99 -10.47 8.56
CA ARG A 411 -1.83 -11.55 9.10
C ARG A 411 -0.96 -12.73 9.47
N VAL A 412 -1.37 -13.40 10.52
CA VAL A 412 -0.80 -14.68 10.95
C VAL A 412 -1.75 -15.78 10.51
N LYS A 413 -1.23 -16.82 9.87
CA LYS A 413 -1.96 -18.03 9.53
C LYS A 413 -1.18 -19.25 10.02
N VAL A 414 -1.80 -20.11 10.81
CA VAL A 414 -1.12 -21.29 11.37
C VAL A 414 -1.44 -22.52 10.55
N TYR A 415 -0.41 -23.25 10.15
CA TYR A 415 -0.49 -24.56 9.52
C TYR A 415 -0.11 -25.60 10.59
N LEU A 416 -1.14 -26.08 11.29
CA LEU A 416 -1.02 -27.08 12.35
C LEU A 416 -0.94 -28.47 11.72
N VAL A 417 0.14 -29.21 12.00
CA VAL A 417 0.33 -30.55 11.44
C VAL A 417 0.36 -31.59 12.55
N LEU A 418 -0.50 -32.58 12.38
CA LEU A 418 -0.76 -33.62 13.36
C LEU A 418 -0.49 -34.98 12.73
N ASP A 419 0.13 -35.86 13.49
CA ASP A 419 0.21 -37.28 13.18
C ASP A 419 -1.19 -37.90 13.38
N ARG A 420 -1.71 -38.66 12.41
CA ARG A 420 -3.02 -39.33 12.49
C ARG A 420 -3.06 -40.30 13.66
N ASP A 421 -1.92 -40.91 13.97
CA ASP A 421 -1.79 -41.86 15.08
C ASP A 421 -1.73 -41.15 16.45
N ASP A 422 -1.82 -39.81 16.50
CA ASP A 422 -1.90 -39.01 17.72
C ASP A 422 -3.36 -38.67 18.06
N GLU A 423 -4.16 -39.73 18.29
CA GLU A 423 -5.61 -39.65 18.60
C GLU A 423 -5.92 -38.78 19.83
N ALA A 424 -4.91 -38.54 20.68
CA ALA A 424 -5.07 -37.72 21.87
C ALA A 424 -5.11 -36.21 21.58
N LEU A 425 -4.42 -35.75 20.54
CA LEU A 425 -4.46 -34.37 20.05
C LEU A 425 -5.53 -34.15 18.96
N TYR A 426 -5.77 -35.18 18.14
CA TYR A 426 -6.69 -35.11 17.02
C TYR A 426 -7.49 -36.41 16.84
N LEU A 427 -8.80 -36.33 17.00
CA LEU A 427 -9.70 -37.41 16.60
C LEU A 427 -10.37 -37.04 15.27
N GLU A 428 -10.04 -37.80 14.22
CA GLU A 428 -10.51 -37.52 12.86
C GLU A 428 -12.04 -37.41 12.78
N GLY A 429 -12.53 -36.35 12.14
CA GLY A 429 -13.96 -36.10 11.94
C GLY A 429 -14.76 -35.66 13.18
N THR A 430 -14.12 -35.38 14.33
CA THR A 430 -14.85 -35.04 15.56
C THR A 430 -14.26 -33.86 16.33
N TYR A 431 -13.04 -33.97 16.86
CA TYR A 431 -12.51 -33.00 17.82
C TYR A 431 -10.99 -32.81 17.70
N ASN A 432 -10.56 -31.56 17.55
CA ASN A 432 -9.15 -31.19 17.39
C ASN A 432 -8.69 -30.33 18.58
N LYS A 433 -8.17 -30.99 19.62
CA LYS A 433 -7.72 -30.32 20.85
C LYS A 433 -6.55 -29.37 20.62
N ALA A 434 -5.66 -29.72 19.70
CA ALA A 434 -4.52 -28.88 19.36
C ALA A 434 -4.96 -27.56 18.69
N ARG A 435 -5.97 -27.62 17.82
CA ARG A 435 -6.59 -26.41 17.25
C ARG A 435 -7.33 -25.60 18.32
N ASP A 436 -8.06 -26.25 19.21
CA ASP A 436 -8.75 -25.57 20.30
C ASP A 436 -7.78 -24.85 21.24
N ALA A 437 -6.63 -25.46 21.55
CA ALA A 437 -5.57 -24.81 22.32
C ALA A 437 -5.02 -23.55 21.63
N LEU A 438 -4.94 -23.52 20.30
CA LEU A 438 -4.58 -22.31 19.54
C LEU A 438 -5.71 -21.26 19.56
N ASN A 439 -6.96 -21.70 19.43
CA ASN A 439 -8.14 -20.82 19.49
C ASN A 439 -8.28 -20.17 20.88
N ASP A 440 -8.00 -20.91 21.96
CA ASP A 440 -7.98 -20.41 23.35
C ASP A 440 -7.00 -19.23 23.51
N GLY A 441 -5.91 -19.24 22.74
CA GLY A 441 -4.93 -18.15 22.67
C GLY A 441 -5.20 -17.14 21.54
N GLU A 442 -6.45 -17.04 21.08
CA GLU A 442 -6.94 -16.08 20.07
C GLU A 442 -6.38 -16.24 18.64
N ILE A 443 -5.78 -17.39 18.32
CA ILE A 443 -5.31 -17.69 16.96
C ILE A 443 -6.39 -18.49 16.19
N LEU A 444 -7.17 -17.79 15.37
CA LEU A 444 -8.36 -18.35 14.69
C LEU A 444 -8.11 -18.88 13.26
N ASP A 445 -7.14 -18.31 12.53
CA ASP A 445 -6.80 -18.72 11.16
C ASP A 445 -5.85 -19.92 11.16
N VAL A 446 -6.41 -21.09 11.46
CA VAL A 446 -5.69 -22.36 11.57
C VAL A 446 -6.12 -23.33 10.47
N VAL A 447 -5.16 -23.79 9.67
CA VAL A 447 -5.29 -24.90 8.74
C VAL A 447 -4.68 -26.14 9.38
N THR A 448 -5.47 -27.20 9.54
CA THR A 448 -4.98 -28.49 10.05
C THR A 448 -4.63 -29.41 8.88
N LEU A 449 -3.43 -30.00 8.91
CA LEU A 449 -3.00 -31.06 8.02
C LEU A 449 -2.76 -32.33 8.84
N VAL A 450 -3.40 -33.44 8.46
CA VAL A 450 -3.32 -34.72 9.17
C VAL A 450 -2.56 -35.71 8.28
N ARG A 451 -1.66 -36.52 8.86
CA ARG A 451 -0.81 -37.45 8.08
C ARG A 451 -0.84 -38.88 8.61
N ASP A 452 -0.82 -39.82 7.67
CA ASP A 452 -1.01 -41.27 7.85
C ASP A 452 0.21 -42.07 8.36
N ASP A 453 1.38 -41.44 8.54
CA ASP A 453 2.63 -42.19 8.72
C ASP A 453 3.45 -41.68 9.91
N SER A 454 3.43 -42.48 10.99
CA SER A 454 4.09 -42.25 12.27
C SER A 454 5.63 -42.23 12.24
N ASN A 455 6.25 -42.56 11.10
CA ASN A 455 7.70 -42.52 10.90
C ASN A 455 8.15 -41.41 9.92
N THR A 456 7.27 -40.47 9.56
CA THR A 456 7.63 -39.36 8.68
C THR A 456 8.62 -38.42 9.37
N PRO A 457 9.82 -38.17 8.79
CA PRO A 457 10.77 -37.22 9.39
C PRO A 457 10.16 -35.81 9.50
N LEU A 458 10.43 -35.10 10.59
CA LEU A 458 9.94 -33.73 10.83
C LEU A 458 10.20 -32.78 9.64
N CYS A 459 11.35 -32.94 8.97
CA CYS A 459 11.70 -32.17 7.77
C CYS A 459 10.77 -32.42 6.57
N SER A 460 10.14 -33.59 6.48
CA SER A 460 9.13 -33.87 5.46
C SER A 460 7.81 -33.16 5.77
N LEU A 461 7.38 -33.15 7.04
CA LEU A 461 6.21 -32.37 7.47
C LEU A 461 6.40 -30.89 7.16
N TRP A 462 7.57 -30.34 7.45
CA TRP A 462 7.89 -28.95 7.14
C TRP A 462 7.73 -28.61 5.65
N ARG A 463 8.28 -29.45 4.76
CA ARG A 463 8.22 -29.22 3.31
C ARG A 463 6.78 -29.18 2.82
N ASP A 464 5.94 -30.06 3.34
CA ASP A 464 4.52 -30.12 2.98
C ASP A 464 3.75 -28.89 3.51
N CYS A 465 4.02 -28.47 4.75
CA CYS A 465 3.42 -27.26 5.33
C CYS A 465 3.74 -26.04 4.48
N ALA A 466 5.02 -25.86 4.16
CA ALA A 466 5.48 -24.70 3.44
C ALA A 466 4.98 -24.69 1.99
N ARG A 467 4.91 -25.87 1.34
CA ARG A 467 4.28 -26.00 0.02
C ARG A 467 2.81 -25.60 0.09
N LYS A 468 2.07 -26.10 1.08
CA LYS A 468 0.66 -25.74 1.24
C LYS A 468 0.47 -24.25 1.53
N ALA A 469 1.31 -23.67 2.40
CA ALA A 469 1.30 -22.24 2.67
C ALA A 469 1.62 -21.40 1.41
N TRP A 470 2.53 -21.87 0.56
CA TRP A 470 2.88 -21.24 -0.71
C TRP A 470 1.74 -21.30 -1.73
N GLU A 471 1.10 -22.45 -1.87
CA GLU A 471 -0.09 -22.64 -2.71
C GLU A 471 -1.26 -21.75 -2.26
N ASP A 472 -1.42 -21.58 -0.94
CA ASP A 472 -2.42 -20.66 -0.35
C ASP A 472 -2.03 -19.17 -0.49
N GLY A 473 -0.87 -18.87 -1.08
CA GLY A 473 -0.41 -17.51 -1.35
C GLY A 473 0.24 -16.79 -0.17
N CYS A 474 0.66 -17.49 0.89
CA CYS A 474 1.36 -16.88 2.02
C CYS A 474 2.69 -16.24 1.58
N HIS A 475 3.07 -15.14 2.23
CA HIS A 475 4.24 -14.34 1.85
C HIS A 475 5.49 -14.75 2.62
N TYR A 476 5.36 -14.94 3.93
CA TYR A 476 6.45 -15.34 4.81
C TYR A 476 6.13 -16.67 5.49
N MET A 477 7.15 -17.45 5.79
CA MET A 477 7.03 -18.79 6.40
C MET A 477 8.04 -18.91 7.54
N LEU A 478 7.56 -19.37 8.69
CA LEU A 478 8.34 -19.65 9.89
C LEU A 478 8.04 -21.07 10.33
N LEU A 479 9.08 -21.87 10.55
CA LEU A 479 8.94 -23.17 11.21
C LEU A 479 9.13 -22.96 12.71
N LEU A 480 8.15 -23.37 13.51
CA LEU A 480 8.21 -23.31 14.96
C LEU A 480 7.88 -24.68 15.56
N ALA A 481 8.43 -24.93 16.75
CA ALA A 481 7.94 -25.98 17.64
C ALA A 481 6.85 -25.41 18.57
N GLU A 482 6.06 -26.27 19.19
CA GLU A 482 4.96 -25.88 20.07
C GLU A 482 5.40 -25.12 21.33
N ASP A 483 6.65 -25.25 21.75
CA ASP A 483 7.22 -24.69 22.98
C ASP A 483 7.99 -23.37 22.77
N VAL A 484 7.87 -22.78 21.57
CA VAL A 484 8.42 -21.46 21.27
C VAL A 484 7.54 -20.36 21.88
N MET A 485 8.18 -19.34 22.45
CA MET A 485 7.52 -18.11 22.89
C MET A 485 8.13 -16.89 22.21
N PHE A 486 7.28 -15.95 21.82
CA PHE A 486 7.71 -14.64 21.31
C PHE A 486 7.75 -13.59 22.43
N HIS A 487 8.81 -12.78 22.46
CA HIS A 487 9.01 -11.78 23.53
C HIS A 487 8.86 -10.34 23.07
N ASP A 488 9.05 -10.07 21.77
CA ASP A 488 9.13 -8.70 21.26
C ASP A 488 8.11 -8.44 20.16
N GLU A 489 7.31 -7.39 20.36
CA GLU A 489 6.37 -6.89 19.36
C GLU A 489 7.06 -6.41 18.07
N GLY A 490 6.32 -6.45 16.96
CA GLY A 490 6.72 -5.83 15.71
C GLY A 490 7.71 -6.63 14.89
N TRP A 491 7.91 -7.90 15.22
CA TRP A 491 8.81 -8.77 14.49
C TRP A 491 8.37 -8.95 13.03
N MET A 492 7.06 -8.93 12.72
CA MET A 492 6.56 -9.05 11.34
C MET A 492 6.93 -7.82 10.51
N ARG A 493 6.62 -6.61 11.02
CA ARG A 493 6.99 -5.35 10.34
C ARG A 493 8.50 -5.17 10.20
N LYS A 494 9.30 -5.53 11.22
CA LYS A 494 10.77 -5.49 11.17
C LYS A 494 11.30 -6.45 10.10
N THR A 495 10.75 -7.66 10.04
CA THR A 495 11.11 -8.66 9.01
C THR A 495 10.84 -8.13 7.61
N HIS A 496 9.60 -7.67 7.37
CA HIS A 496 9.23 -7.15 6.06
C HIS A 496 10.05 -5.91 5.67
N HIS A 497 10.35 -5.03 6.62
CA HIS A 497 11.24 -3.89 6.41
C HIS A 497 12.65 -4.33 6.02
N GLN A 498 13.21 -5.34 6.67
CA GLN A 498 14.54 -5.87 6.36
C GLN A 498 14.61 -6.43 4.93
N TYR A 499 13.58 -7.14 4.47
CA TYR A 499 13.49 -7.58 3.07
C TYR A 499 13.36 -6.42 2.09
N LYS A 500 12.64 -5.34 2.45
CA LYS A 500 12.60 -4.10 1.65
C LYS A 500 13.98 -3.45 1.55
N GLN A 501 14.75 -3.44 2.64
CA GLN A 501 16.13 -2.95 2.63
C GLN A 501 17.03 -3.78 1.72
N PHE A 502 16.91 -5.12 1.75
CA PHE A 502 17.67 -5.98 0.82
C PHE A 502 17.37 -5.60 -0.63
N SER A 503 16.09 -5.49 -0.97
CA SER A 503 15.63 -5.12 -2.31
C SER A 503 16.18 -3.78 -2.77
N ALA A 504 16.02 -2.73 -1.94
CA ALA A 504 16.49 -1.38 -2.27
C ALA A 504 18.02 -1.28 -2.37
N LYS A 505 18.76 -1.90 -1.45
CA LYS A 505 20.22 -1.76 -1.35
C LYS A 505 20.98 -2.64 -2.35
N HIS A 506 20.45 -3.81 -2.66
CA HIS A 506 21.12 -4.81 -3.50
C HIS A 506 20.47 -5.00 -4.88
N GLY A 507 19.36 -4.31 -5.16
CA GLY A 507 18.67 -4.39 -6.45
C GLY A 507 18.15 -5.80 -6.74
N VAL A 508 17.67 -6.48 -5.69
CA VAL A 508 17.05 -7.80 -5.76
C VAL A 508 15.53 -7.67 -5.62
N PRO A 509 14.73 -8.65 -6.08
CA PRO A 509 13.29 -8.62 -5.88
C PRO A 509 12.93 -8.62 -4.39
N LEU A 510 11.83 -7.97 -4.04
CA LEU A 510 11.31 -8.01 -2.67
C LEU A 510 11.13 -9.46 -2.21
N GLY A 511 11.60 -9.76 -1.00
CA GLY A 511 11.56 -11.10 -0.44
C GLY A 511 12.73 -12.00 -0.82
N PHE A 512 13.68 -11.54 -1.64
CA PHE A 512 14.93 -12.27 -1.85
C PHE A 512 15.84 -12.10 -0.62
N GLY A 513 16.20 -13.21 0.04
CA GLY A 513 17.06 -13.21 1.22
C GLY A 513 16.61 -14.19 2.31
N CYS A 514 17.23 -14.07 3.49
CA CYS A 514 16.84 -14.74 4.73
C CYS A 514 16.89 -13.72 5.89
N VAL A 515 15.83 -13.64 6.68
CA VAL A 515 15.80 -12.82 7.89
C VAL A 515 15.54 -13.73 9.07
N SER A 516 16.30 -13.63 10.15
CA SER A 516 16.13 -14.53 11.31
C SER A 516 15.79 -13.77 12.59
N LEU A 517 14.99 -14.42 13.44
CA LEU A 517 14.73 -14.01 14.83
C LEU A 517 15.90 -14.42 15.73
N THR A 518 16.06 -13.71 16.85
CA THR A 518 17.08 -14.02 17.85
C THR A 518 16.49 -14.93 18.93
N ASP A 519 16.94 -16.17 19.05
CA ASP A 519 16.51 -17.05 20.13
C ASP A 519 17.39 -16.86 21.39
N ILE A 520 16.83 -16.45 22.52
CA ILE A 520 17.64 -16.17 23.73
C ILE A 520 17.88 -17.40 24.61
N SER A 521 17.36 -18.56 24.22
CA SER A 521 17.45 -19.81 24.99
C SER A 521 18.67 -20.68 24.66
N SER A 522 19.34 -20.44 23.53
CA SER A 522 20.54 -21.19 23.12
C SER A 522 21.79 -20.30 23.09
N SER A 523 22.92 -20.85 23.55
CA SER A 523 24.22 -20.15 23.60
C SER A 523 24.97 -20.14 22.28
N ASP A 524 24.63 -21.05 21.35
CA ASP A 524 25.32 -21.24 20.07
C ASP A 524 24.39 -20.84 18.90
N MET A 525 24.55 -19.61 18.43
CA MET A 525 23.89 -19.01 17.24
C MET A 525 22.42 -19.43 17.02
N PRO A 526 21.52 -18.95 17.89
CA PRO A 526 20.15 -19.42 17.99
C PRO A 526 19.24 -18.60 17.05
N THR A 527 19.00 -19.08 15.84
CA THR A 527 18.27 -18.31 14.83
C THR A 527 17.12 -19.08 14.20
N ILE A 528 15.89 -18.59 14.35
CA ILE A 528 14.75 -19.10 13.57
C ILE A 528 14.63 -18.30 12.28
N PRO A 529 14.84 -18.91 11.10
CA PRO A 529 14.75 -18.21 9.83
C PRO A 529 13.29 -17.95 9.44
N ILE A 530 13.05 -16.74 8.95
CA ILE A 530 11.81 -16.31 8.30
C ILE A 530 12.06 -16.21 6.81
N ILE A 531 11.48 -17.12 6.05
CA ILE A 531 11.69 -17.26 4.62
C ILE A 531 10.53 -16.60 3.87
N HIS A 532 10.82 -15.86 2.81
CA HIS A 532 9.77 -15.36 1.93
C HIS A 532 9.42 -16.36 0.83
N ARG A 533 8.19 -16.31 0.31
CA ARG A 533 7.71 -17.13 -0.81
C ARG A 533 8.59 -17.09 -2.06
N THR A 534 9.32 -16.00 -2.28
CA THR A 534 10.31 -15.84 -3.36
C THR A 534 11.32 -16.99 -3.35
N HIS A 535 11.69 -17.48 -2.16
CA HIS A 535 12.52 -18.67 -2.02
C HIS A 535 11.86 -19.88 -2.68
N LEU A 536 10.60 -20.16 -2.37
CA LEU A 536 9.85 -21.25 -2.96
C LEU A 536 9.59 -21.02 -4.46
N ASP A 537 9.44 -19.78 -4.91
CA ASP A 537 9.33 -19.45 -6.34
C ASP A 537 10.65 -19.77 -7.09
N ILE A 538 11.82 -19.59 -6.46
CA ILE A 538 13.13 -19.98 -7.02
C ILE A 538 13.23 -21.50 -7.14
N PHE A 539 12.76 -22.22 -6.12
CA PHE A 539 12.93 -23.67 -5.99
C PHE A 539 11.66 -24.48 -6.30
N GLN A 540 10.70 -23.89 -7.02
CA GLN A 540 9.46 -24.54 -7.48
C GLN A 540 8.67 -25.23 -6.34
N GLY A 541 8.38 -24.49 -5.28
CA GLY A 541 7.61 -24.99 -4.13
C GLY A 541 8.40 -25.89 -3.18
N GLN A 542 9.73 -25.91 -3.29
CA GLN A 542 10.61 -26.60 -2.35
C GLN A 542 11.24 -25.59 -1.39
N VAL A 543 11.10 -25.80 -0.09
CA VAL A 543 11.83 -25.00 0.90
C VAL A 543 13.30 -25.42 0.89
N ILE A 544 13.66 -26.69 1.13
CA ILE A 544 15.08 -27.10 1.36
C ILE A 544 15.31 -28.56 0.90
N PRO A 545 16.54 -29.03 0.53
CA PRO A 545 16.75 -30.44 0.19
C PRO A 545 16.67 -31.35 1.43
N GLN A 546 16.73 -32.67 1.21
CA GLN A 546 16.85 -33.66 2.29
C GLN A 546 18.15 -33.43 3.09
N GLY A 547 18.08 -33.42 4.43
CA GLY A 547 19.25 -33.28 5.34
C GLY A 547 19.56 -31.84 5.79
N PHE A 548 18.62 -31.17 6.47
CA PHE A 548 18.69 -29.74 6.77
C PHE A 548 19.51 -29.35 8.02
N THR A 549 20.04 -28.12 8.08
CA THR A 549 20.38 -27.42 9.33
C THR A 549 19.92 -25.96 9.24
N GLU A 550 19.44 -25.36 10.34
CA GLU A 550 18.91 -23.97 10.38
C GLU A 550 19.87 -22.92 9.78
N LEU A 551 21.17 -23.18 9.88
CA LEU A 551 22.25 -22.33 9.38
C LEU A 551 22.34 -22.28 7.85
N TYR A 552 21.77 -23.25 7.13
CA TYR A 552 21.88 -23.35 5.67
C TYR A 552 21.23 -22.16 4.95
N LEU A 553 19.99 -21.81 5.29
CA LEU A 553 19.28 -20.71 4.62
C LEU A 553 19.96 -19.38 4.87
N PHE A 554 20.40 -19.17 6.10
CA PHE A 554 21.13 -17.97 6.46
C PHE A 554 22.41 -17.87 5.63
N ASN A 555 23.22 -18.92 5.56
CA ASN A 555 24.47 -18.95 4.79
C ASN A 555 24.23 -18.82 3.27
N LEU A 556 23.21 -19.48 2.73
CA LEU A 556 22.87 -19.45 1.31
C LEU A 556 22.67 -18.01 0.79
N TYR A 557 22.03 -17.17 1.60
CA TYR A 557 21.76 -15.78 1.24
C TYR A 557 22.83 -14.78 1.72
N GLN A 558 23.74 -15.20 2.63
CA GLN A 558 24.92 -14.40 3.00
C GLN A 558 25.82 -14.14 1.78
N GLU A 559 25.94 -15.11 0.87
CA GLU A 559 26.70 -14.94 -0.39
C GLU A 559 26.22 -13.78 -1.26
N TYR A 560 24.97 -13.34 -1.07
CA TYR A 560 24.34 -12.25 -1.81
C TYR A 560 24.13 -11.00 -0.95
N PHE A 561 24.71 -10.95 0.26
CA PHE A 561 24.52 -9.90 1.27
C PHE A 561 23.05 -9.70 1.66
N CYS A 562 22.21 -10.72 1.47
CA CYS A 562 20.76 -10.68 1.72
C CYS A 562 20.38 -11.56 2.91
N SER A 563 21.21 -11.59 3.95
CA SER A 563 20.95 -12.29 5.21
C SER A 563 21.15 -11.36 6.40
N ALA A 564 20.19 -11.32 7.32
CA ALA A 564 20.26 -10.48 8.51
C ALA A 564 19.51 -11.09 9.69
N MET A 565 19.98 -10.83 10.90
CA MET A 565 19.22 -11.08 12.12
C MET A 565 18.51 -9.80 12.54
N ILE A 566 17.27 -9.92 13.00
CA ILE A 566 16.53 -8.82 13.63
C ILE A 566 16.54 -8.97 15.15
N PRO A 567 16.52 -7.86 15.91
CA PRO A 567 16.64 -7.89 17.37
C PRO A 567 15.39 -8.42 18.09
N SER A 568 14.40 -8.94 17.36
CA SER A 568 13.20 -9.53 17.95
C SER A 568 13.52 -10.90 18.52
N ARG A 569 13.24 -11.06 19.81
CA ARG A 569 13.59 -12.24 20.60
C ARG A 569 12.47 -13.26 20.66
N ILE A 570 12.88 -14.51 20.69
CA ILE A 570 12.06 -15.68 21.00
C ILE A 570 12.79 -16.54 22.03
N SER A 571 12.12 -17.49 22.66
CA SER A 571 12.77 -18.52 23.47
C SER A 571 12.12 -19.88 23.25
N ASN A 572 12.86 -20.94 23.50
CA ASN A 572 12.33 -22.29 23.60
C ASN A 572 12.55 -22.85 25.03
N THR A 573 11.59 -23.60 25.54
CA THR A 573 11.64 -24.28 26.85
C THR A 573 12.45 -25.59 26.80
N VAL A 574 12.36 -26.35 25.72
CA VAL A 574 13.20 -27.52 25.45
C VAL A 574 14.20 -27.08 24.39
N GLY A 575 15.32 -26.49 24.83
CA GLY A 575 16.36 -26.00 23.91
C GLY A 575 16.58 -27.01 22.78
N TYR A 576 16.42 -26.55 21.53
CA TYR A 576 16.38 -27.40 20.33
C TYR A 576 17.38 -28.55 20.50
N GLN A 577 16.91 -29.78 20.72
CA GLN A 577 17.79 -30.92 20.50
C GLN A 577 18.16 -30.82 19.03
N LYS A 578 19.42 -30.42 18.75
CA LYS A 578 20.01 -30.46 17.42
C LYS A 578 19.63 -31.81 16.85
N LEU A 579 18.66 -31.82 15.93
CA LEU A 579 18.37 -33.00 15.15
C LEU A 579 19.68 -33.32 14.44
N ASP A 580 20.35 -34.39 14.86
CA ASP A 580 21.52 -34.93 14.16
C ASP A 580 21.04 -35.28 12.74
N LEU A 581 21.30 -34.37 11.81
CA LEU A 581 20.88 -34.47 10.42
C LEU A 581 22.11 -34.84 9.60
N LEU A 582 22.00 -36.02 8.98
CA LEU A 582 22.93 -36.73 8.10
C LEU A 582 23.94 -35.86 7.32
N ASP A 583 25.15 -36.43 7.21
CA ASP A 583 26.33 -35.89 6.53
C ASP A 583 26.05 -35.26 5.15
N TRP A 584 26.62 -34.07 4.94
CA TRP A 584 26.60 -33.33 3.67
C TRP A 584 27.71 -33.75 2.71
N THR A 585 27.45 -33.61 1.41
CA THR A 585 28.51 -33.57 0.37
C THR A 585 28.54 -32.18 -0.28
N SER A 586 29.72 -31.70 -0.69
CA SER A 586 29.92 -30.36 -1.30
C SER A 586 29.10 -30.10 -2.58
N SER A 587 28.66 -31.17 -3.26
CA SER A 587 27.95 -31.10 -4.55
C SER A 587 26.54 -30.48 -4.49
N THR A 588 25.86 -30.50 -3.34
CA THR A 588 24.48 -29.98 -3.18
C THR A 588 24.40 -28.46 -2.98
N VAL A 589 25.50 -27.82 -2.56
CA VAL A 589 25.60 -26.36 -2.42
C VAL A 589 25.72 -25.69 -3.79
N GLU A 590 26.59 -26.22 -4.65
CA GLU A 590 26.92 -25.65 -5.96
C GLU A 590 25.72 -25.64 -6.94
N ASP A 591 24.92 -26.71 -6.96
CA ASP A 591 23.73 -26.82 -7.82
C ASP A 591 22.64 -25.79 -7.45
N ARG A 592 22.55 -25.41 -6.17
CA ARG A 592 21.52 -24.46 -5.69
C ARG A 592 21.93 -23.01 -5.83
N GLY A 593 23.23 -22.71 -5.64
CA GLY A 593 23.79 -21.41 -6.04
C GLY A 593 23.50 -21.12 -7.52
N ARG A 594 23.64 -22.14 -8.39
CA ARG A 594 23.31 -22.02 -9.81
C ARG A 594 21.84 -21.68 -10.07
N LYS A 595 20.88 -22.33 -9.41
CA LYS A 595 19.45 -22.01 -9.54
C LYS A 595 19.11 -20.58 -9.11
N ILE A 596 19.71 -20.10 -8.01
CA ILE A 596 19.56 -18.71 -7.59
C ILE A 596 20.13 -17.76 -8.64
N GLU A 597 21.32 -18.04 -9.15
CA GLU A 597 21.93 -17.22 -10.20
C GLU A 597 21.11 -17.20 -11.48
N GLU A 598 20.62 -18.34 -11.95
CA GLU A 598 19.74 -18.44 -13.11
C GLU A 598 18.47 -17.61 -12.91
N TRP A 599 17.84 -17.73 -11.74
CA TRP A 599 16.63 -16.98 -11.40
C TRP A 599 16.86 -15.46 -11.30
N LEU A 600 18.00 -15.03 -10.77
CA LEU A 600 18.43 -13.64 -10.69
C LEU A 600 18.83 -13.07 -12.06
N ARG A 601 19.53 -13.86 -12.90
CA ARG A 601 19.89 -13.48 -14.29
C ARG A 601 18.64 -13.28 -15.13
N ALA A 602 17.66 -14.19 -15.00
CA ALA A 602 16.36 -14.06 -15.63
C ALA A 602 15.63 -12.76 -15.26
N ARG A 603 16.02 -12.08 -14.17
CA ARG A 603 15.44 -10.82 -13.68
C ARG A 603 16.38 -9.62 -13.72
N SER A 604 17.59 -9.76 -14.30
CA SER A 604 18.58 -8.68 -14.42
C SER A 604 18.96 -8.01 -13.09
N CYS A 605 19.02 -8.78 -12.00
CA CYS A 605 19.30 -8.24 -10.67
C CYS A 605 20.75 -7.76 -10.54
N GLN A 606 20.95 -6.60 -9.89
CA GLN A 606 22.26 -5.94 -9.80
C GLN A 606 23.25 -6.68 -8.90
N VAL A 607 22.75 -7.45 -7.93
CA VAL A 607 23.58 -8.20 -6.95
C VAL A 607 24.61 -9.11 -7.62
N LEU A 608 24.28 -9.70 -8.78
CA LEU A 608 25.20 -10.57 -9.53
C LEU A 608 26.42 -9.83 -10.07
N ARG A 609 26.29 -8.53 -10.40
CA ARG A 609 27.42 -7.71 -10.87
C ARG A 609 28.41 -7.39 -9.75
N ARG A 610 27.96 -7.41 -8.48
CA ARG A 610 28.82 -7.16 -7.31
C ARG A 610 29.53 -8.41 -6.80
N ARG A 611 29.05 -9.61 -7.15
CA ARG A 611 29.72 -10.88 -6.80
C ARG A 611 30.92 -11.19 -7.69
N LEU A 612 30.91 -10.67 -8.93
CA LEU A 612 31.95 -10.91 -9.94
C LEU A 612 33.13 -9.92 -9.88
N ASN A 613 33.05 -8.90 -9.01
CA ASN A 613 34.11 -7.96 -8.66
C ASN A 613 34.51 -8.18 -7.21
#